data_AF-A0A7X9A535-F1
#
_entry.id   AF-A0A7X9A535-F1
#
_cell.length_a   1.000
_cell.length_b   1.000
_cell.length_c   1.000
_cell.angle_alpha   90.00
_cell.angle_beta   90.00
_cell.angle_gamma   90.00
#
_symmetry.space_group_name_H-M   'P 1'
#
loop_
_entity.id
_entity.type
_entity.pdbx_description
1 polymer ?
#
loop_
_entity_poly.entity_id
_entity_poly.type
_entity_poly.pdbx_seq_one_letter_code
_entity_poly.pdbx_strand_id
1 'polypeptide(L)'
;MTILYATLIIGGIGLLFGVILALASKYLEVKEDPRIDEVEKMLPGYNCGACGTPGCRGFAVMIVSGEAGNLKRCKPGKLDANFNPILEYLKANPNPDGTPVNIKL
;
A
#
# COMPACT_ATOMS: atom_id res chain seq x y z
N MET A 1 -27.17 8.24 -38.86
CA MET A 1 -26.16 9.26 -38.47
C MET A 1 -26.07 9.50 -36.98
N THR A 2 -27.19 9.55 -36.25
CA THR A 2 -27.21 9.71 -34.79
C THR A 2 -26.36 8.69 -34.02
N ILE A 3 -26.39 7.41 -34.43
CA ILE A 3 -25.59 6.35 -33.79
C ILE A 3 -24.08 6.63 -33.95
N LEU A 4 -23.64 6.98 -35.15
CA LEU A 4 -22.23 7.28 -35.42
C LEU A 4 -21.74 8.48 -34.60
N TYR A 5 -22.53 9.56 -34.51
CA TYR A 5 -22.18 10.73 -33.70
C TYR A 5 -22.13 10.38 -32.21
N ALA A 6 -23.10 9.61 -31.70
CA ALA A 6 -23.10 9.18 -30.30
C ALA A 6 -21.84 8.35 -29.96
N THR A 7 -21.47 7.42 -30.83
CA THR A 7 -20.25 6.60 -30.66
C THR A 7 -18.99 7.45 -30.67
N LEU A 8 -18.88 8.42 -31.60
CA LEU A 8 -17.72 9.30 -31.68
C LEU A 8 -17.58 10.22 -30.46
N ILE A 9 -18.70 10.74 -29.94
CA ILE A 9 -18.69 11.61 -28.76
C ILE A 9 -18.28 10.83 -27.52
N ILE A 10 -18.91 9.67 -27.25
CA ILE A 10 -18.58 8.86 -26.07
C ILE A 10 -17.15 8.31 -26.17
N GLY A 11 -16.75 7.82 -27.35
CA GLY A 11 -15.40 7.33 -27.59
C GLY A 11 -14.35 8.43 -27.45
N GLY A 12 -14.61 9.63 -27.98
CA GLY A 12 -13.72 10.78 -27.88
C GLY A 12 -13.56 11.26 -26.44
N ILE A 13 -14.64 11.34 -25.67
CA ILE A 13 -14.61 11.72 -24.26
C ILE A 13 -13.87 10.65 -23.43
N GLY A 14 -14.13 9.37 -23.68
CA GLY A 14 -13.43 8.27 -23.00
C GLY A 14 -11.94 8.29 -23.26
N LEU A 15 -11.53 8.50 -24.51
CA LEU A 15 -10.12 8.61 -24.89
C LEU A 15 -9.47 9.85 -24.29
N LEU A 16 -10.16 10.99 -24.31
CA LEU A 16 -9.67 12.23 -23.70
C LEU A 16 -9.42 12.06 -22.20
N PHE A 17 -10.41 11.57 -21.44
CA PHE A 17 -10.24 11.36 -20.01
C PHE A 17 -9.24 10.25 -19.69
N GLY A 18 -9.18 9.19 -20.50
CA GLY A 18 -8.18 8.14 -20.37
C GLY A 18 -6.75 8.68 -20.48
N VAL A 19 -6.48 9.52 -21.47
CA VAL A 19 -5.17 10.17 -21.64
C VAL A 19 -4.85 11.10 -20.48
N ILE A 20 -5.81 11.93 -20.05
CA ILE A 20 -5.62 12.84 -18.91
C ILE A 20 -5.29 12.05 -17.64
N LEU A 21 -6.03 10.97 -17.34
CA LEU A 21 -5.78 10.13 -16.17
C LEU A 21 -4.43 9.42 -16.24
N ALA A 22 -4.02 8.94 -17.41
CA ALA A 22 -2.71 8.32 -17.59
C ALA A 22 -1.55 9.30 -17.34
N LEU A 23 -1.67 10.54 -17.86
CA LEU A 23 -0.70 11.59 -17.60
C LEU A 23 -0.68 12.01 -16.13
N ALA A 24 -1.86 12.16 -15.51
CA ALA A 24 -1.99 12.47 -14.10
C ALA A 24 -1.35 11.37 -13.23
N SER A 25 -1.58 10.09 -13.53
CA SER A 25 -0.99 8.96 -12.80
C SER A 25 0.53 8.99 -12.82
N LYS A 26 1.15 9.39 -13.93
CA LYS A 26 2.61 9.48 -14.06
C LYS A 26 3.17 10.74 -13.38
N TYR A 27 2.48 11.86 -13.50
CA TYR A 27 2.98 13.15 -13.01
C TYR A 27 2.73 13.37 -11.51
N LEU A 28 1.68 12.75 -10.98
CA LEU A 28 1.30 12.79 -9.56
C LEU A 28 1.72 11.53 -8.80
N GLU A 29 2.62 10.74 -9.37
CA GLU A 29 3.17 9.54 -8.72
C GLU A 29 3.95 9.94 -7.46
N VAL A 30 3.49 9.45 -6.30
CA VAL A 30 4.18 9.65 -5.02
C VAL A 30 5.24 8.57 -4.88
N LYS A 31 6.49 8.97 -4.61
CA LYS A 31 7.56 8.01 -4.30
C LYS A 31 7.29 7.39 -2.93
N GLU A 32 6.85 6.15 -2.92
CA GLU A 32 6.61 5.38 -1.69
C GLU A 32 7.90 4.75 -1.17
N ASP A 33 7.96 4.52 0.14
CA ASP A 33 9.05 3.78 0.76
C ASP A 33 8.96 2.29 0.36
N PRO A 34 9.99 1.69 -0.28
CA PRO A 34 9.94 0.32 -0.76
C PRO A 34 9.74 -0.71 0.37
N ARG A 35 10.05 -0.34 1.62
CA ARG A 35 9.79 -1.20 2.78
C ARG A 35 8.30 -1.48 2.97
N ILE A 36 7.42 -0.57 2.54
CA ILE A 36 5.97 -0.73 2.69
C ILE A 36 5.48 -1.92 1.86
N ASP A 37 5.97 -2.06 0.63
CA ASP A 37 5.59 -3.16 -0.28
C ASP A 37 6.03 -4.52 0.27
N GLU A 38 7.27 -4.60 0.77
CA GLU A 38 7.81 -5.83 1.33
C GLU A 38 7.09 -6.24 2.61
N VAL A 39 6.81 -5.28 3.50
CA VAL A 39 6.01 -5.54 4.71
C VAL A 39 4.58 -5.97 4.35
N GLU A 40 3.96 -5.35 3.35
CA GLU A 40 2.62 -5.71 2.89
C GLU A 40 2.56 -7.15 2.36
N LYS A 41 3.55 -7.58 1.57
CA LYS A 41 3.65 -8.96 1.06
C LYS A 41 3.79 -10.00 2.19
N MET A 42 4.42 -9.60 3.30
CA MET A 42 4.55 -10.46 4.49
C MET A 42 3.30 -10.49 5.36
N LEU A 43 2.32 -9.61 5.13
CA LEU A 43 1.03 -9.64 5.82
C LEU A 43 0.08 -10.69 5.19
N PRO A 44 -0.97 -11.13 5.91
CA PRO A 44 -1.91 -12.14 5.39
C PRO A 44 -2.73 -11.73 4.15
N GLY A 45 -2.73 -10.46 3.74
CA GLY A 45 -3.44 -9.99 2.53
C GLY A 45 -4.97 -9.94 2.61
N TYR A 46 -5.58 -10.27 3.75
CA TYR A 46 -7.05 -10.35 3.87
C TYR A 46 -7.78 -9.01 3.79
N ASN A 47 -7.10 -7.87 3.98
CA ASN A 47 -7.71 -6.53 3.96
C ASN A 47 -8.98 -6.41 4.84
N CYS A 48 -9.00 -7.09 5.98
CA CYS A 48 -10.19 -7.20 6.84
C CYS A 48 -10.43 -6.04 7.81
N GLY A 49 -9.50 -5.07 7.89
CA GLY A 49 -9.61 -3.88 8.74
C GLY A 49 -9.50 -4.10 10.25
N ALA A 50 -9.25 -5.33 10.72
CA ALA A 50 -9.23 -5.66 12.15
C ALA A 50 -8.16 -4.93 12.98
N CYS A 51 -7.10 -4.43 12.33
CA CYS A 51 -6.02 -3.65 12.94
C CYS A 51 -6.32 -2.14 13.04
N GLY A 52 -7.45 -1.68 12.50
CA GLY A 52 -7.87 -0.27 12.50
C GLY A 52 -7.40 0.55 11.29
N THR A 53 -6.87 -0.10 10.25
CA THR A 53 -6.49 0.51 8.97
C THR A 53 -7.42 0.04 7.85
N PRO A 54 -7.57 0.80 6.73
CA PRO A 54 -8.46 0.40 5.62
C PRO A 54 -8.02 -0.86 4.88
N GLY A 55 -6.78 -1.33 5.08
CA GLY A 55 -6.25 -2.53 4.45
C GLY A 55 -4.86 -2.92 4.96
N CYS A 56 -4.32 -4.01 4.42
CA CYS A 56 -2.98 -4.53 4.71
C CYS A 56 -1.92 -3.50 4.33
N ARG A 57 -2.02 -2.84 3.17
CA ARG A 57 -1.14 -1.72 2.80
C ARG A 57 -1.15 -0.61 3.84
N GLY A 58 -2.33 -0.16 4.27
CA GLY A 58 -2.45 0.87 5.30
C GLY A 58 -1.81 0.46 6.62
N PHE A 59 -1.86 -0.83 6.97
CA PHE A 59 -1.15 -1.33 8.15
C PHE A 59 0.36 -1.39 7.93
N ALA A 60 0.83 -1.80 6.75
CA ALA A 60 2.24 -1.79 6.38
C ALA A 60 2.85 -0.38 6.45
N VAL A 61 2.13 0.65 6.00
CA VAL A 61 2.53 2.06 6.15
C VAL A 61 2.73 2.40 7.63
N MET A 62 1.74 2.10 8.49
CA MET A 62 1.85 2.34 9.93
C MET A 62 2.98 1.55 10.60
N ILE A 63 3.26 0.34 10.11
CA ILE A 63 4.38 -0.47 10.59
C ILE A 63 5.69 0.26 10.24
N VAL A 64 5.91 0.58 8.97
CA VAL A 64 7.15 1.21 8.51
C VAL A 64 7.37 2.59 9.14
N SER A 65 6.30 3.36 9.38
CA SER A 65 6.39 4.64 10.09
C SER A 65 6.61 4.53 11.60
N GLY A 66 6.48 3.32 12.17
CA GLY A 66 6.56 3.08 13.61
C GLY A 66 5.29 3.45 14.39
N GLU A 67 4.24 3.93 13.72
CA GLU A 67 2.96 4.32 14.35
C GLU A 67 2.08 3.13 14.72
N ALA A 68 2.33 1.95 14.14
CA ALA A 68 1.57 0.74 14.47
C ALA A 68 1.71 0.36 15.95
N GLY A 69 2.90 0.56 16.52
CA GLY A 69 3.29 0.24 17.89
C GLY A 69 3.40 -1.26 18.19
N ASN A 70 2.44 -2.06 17.72
CA ASN A 70 2.40 -3.51 17.93
C ASN A 70 1.88 -4.29 16.70
N LEU A 71 2.61 -5.32 16.26
CA LEU A 71 2.25 -6.16 15.11
C LEU A 71 1.02 -7.05 15.34
N LYS A 72 0.77 -7.51 16.57
CA LYS A 72 -0.39 -8.34 16.95
C LYS A 72 -1.74 -7.62 16.80
N ARG A 73 -1.73 -6.31 16.52
CA ARG A 73 -2.94 -5.61 16.05
C ARG A 73 -3.53 -6.27 14.80
N CYS A 74 -2.70 -6.90 13.97
CA CYS A 74 -3.17 -7.78 12.92
C CYS A 74 -3.66 -9.11 13.52
N LYS A 75 -4.95 -9.18 13.90
CA LYS A 75 -5.57 -10.39 14.44
C LYS A 75 -5.37 -11.67 13.61
N PRO A 76 -5.46 -11.66 12.27
CA PRO A 76 -5.24 -12.86 11.47
C PRO A 76 -3.76 -13.19 11.23
N GLY A 77 -2.83 -12.32 11.63
CA GLY A 77 -1.40 -12.53 11.47
C GLY A 77 -0.88 -13.59 12.43
N LYS A 78 0.07 -14.40 11.96
CA LYS A 78 0.74 -15.45 12.73
C LYS A 78 2.15 -15.03 13.08
N LEU A 79 2.63 -15.50 14.23
CA LEU A 79 3.97 -15.18 14.73
C LEU A 79 5.06 -15.55 13.72
N ASP A 80 5.12 -16.82 13.32
CA ASP A 80 6.21 -17.33 12.49
C ASP A 80 6.03 -16.99 11.00
N ALA A 81 4.78 -16.92 10.53
CA ALA A 81 4.52 -16.69 9.11
C ALA A 81 4.50 -15.21 8.71
N ASN A 82 4.22 -14.29 9.66
CA ASN A 82 4.06 -12.87 9.36
C ASN A 82 4.95 -12.00 10.25
N PHE A 83 4.86 -12.13 11.58
CA PHE A 83 5.49 -11.16 12.48
C PHE A 83 7.01 -11.29 12.60
N ASN A 84 7.53 -12.51 12.74
CA ASN A 84 8.97 -12.75 12.80
C ASN A 84 9.68 -12.28 11.51
N PRO A 85 9.20 -12.63 10.30
CA PRO A 85 9.77 -12.11 9.05
C PRO A 85 9.78 -10.58 8.97
N ILE A 86 8.68 -9.93 9.38
CA ILE A 86 8.59 -8.46 9.38
C ILE A 86 9.62 -7.85 10.34
N LEU A 87 9.78 -8.40 11.54
CA LEU A 87 10.75 -7.92 12.51
C LEU A 87 12.20 -8.09 12.02
N GLU A 88 12.50 -9.21 11.36
CA GLU A 88 13.83 -9.45 10.76
C GLU A 88 14.10 -8.49 9.60
N TYR A 89 13.12 -8.29 8.72
CA TYR A 89 13.21 -7.37 7.60
C TYR A 89 13.45 -5.93 8.05
N LEU A 90 12.72 -5.45 9.06
CA LEU A 90 12.86 -4.08 9.57
C LEU A 90 14.17 -3.86 10.33
N LYS A 91 14.77 -4.91 10.90
CA LYS A 91 16.13 -4.84 11.47
C LYS A 91 17.19 -4.67 10.38
N ALA A 92 17.02 -5.35 9.25
CA ALA A 92 17.92 -5.23 8.10
C ALA A 92 17.73 -3.92 7.32
N ASN A 93 16.54 -3.30 7.41
CA ASN A 93 16.16 -2.10 6.67
C ASN A 93 15.68 -0.98 7.63
N PRO A 94 16.61 -0.32 8.36
CA PRO A 94 16.28 0.75 9.30
C PRO A 94 15.74 2.01 8.59
N ASN A 95 15.33 3.01 9.38
CA ASN A 95 14.89 4.30 8.84
C ASN A 95 16.01 5.03 8.08
N PRO A 96 15.67 6.03 7.25
CA PRO A 96 16.67 6.85 6.57
C PRO A 96 17.72 7.47 7.51
N ASP A 97 17.34 7.74 8.76
CA ASP A 97 18.23 8.27 9.81
C ASP A 97 19.07 7.19 10.53
N GLY A 98 18.98 5.93 10.10
CA GLY A 98 19.66 4.77 10.70
C GLY A 98 19.02 4.27 12.02
N THR A 99 17.95 4.91 12.48
CA THR A 99 17.22 4.47 13.69
C THR A 99 16.39 3.21 13.41
N PRO A 100 16.26 2.30 14.40
CA PRO A 100 15.39 1.14 14.25
C PRO A 100 13.92 1.58 14.25
N VAL A 101 13.10 0.87 13.48
CA VAL A 101 11.65 1.12 13.46
C VAL A 101 11.05 0.70 14.81
N ASN A 102 10.37 1.62 15.49
CA ASN A 102 9.83 1.40 16.84
C ASN A 102 8.57 0.52 16.79
N ILE A 103 8.76 -0.80 16.82
CA ILE A 103 7.68 -1.77 16.75
C ILE A 103 7.91 -2.89 17.75
N LYS A 104 6.85 -3.25 18.46
CA LYS A 104 6.82 -4.38 19.40
C LYS A 104 5.95 -5.51 18.87
N LEU A 105 6.14 -6.67 19.47
CA LEU A 105 5.23 -7.81 19.38
C LEU A 105 4.28 -7.82 20.59
#